data_AF-A0AB74V1T7-F1
#
_entry.id   AF-A0AB74V1T7-F1
#
_cell.length_a   1.000
_cell.length_b   1.000
_cell.length_c   1.000
_cell.angle_alpha   90.00
_cell.angle_beta   90.00
_cell.angle_gamma   90.00
#
_symmetry.space_group_name_H-M   'P 1'
#
loop_
_entity.id
_entity.type
_entity.pdbx_description
1 polymer ?
#
loop_
_entity_poly.entity_id
_entity_poly.type
_entity_poly.pdbx_seq_one_letter_code
_entity_poly.pdbx_strand_id
1 'polypeptide(L)'
;MTTLALHLPQYRRRQGFGLLEVILVFALVIGAAAVVFAVFQSANASSEGSTVNDEISTVVASLRTSPWGMAHNYASMPTDALVTAHLAPPSMIQNGEAVTPYGPILVAPWYNDARQFDINFNHIPDMGGECSKVVASFGAMGFDDILVAGSGPSDTGGSVYTNGKLDMSKVAHWCSGLNTSDASVGMDLVGH
;
A
#
# COMPACT_ATOMS: atom_id res chain seq x y z
N MET A 1 -1.15 56.88 -71.83
CA MET A 1 -1.69 56.26 -70.60
C MET A 1 -0.94 54.96 -70.39
N THR A 2 0.02 54.94 -69.48
CA THR A 2 0.87 53.78 -69.17
C THR A 2 0.50 53.25 -67.79
N THR A 3 -0.05 52.04 -67.75
CA THR A 3 -0.48 51.37 -66.51
C THR A 3 0.70 50.59 -65.94
N LEU A 4 1.16 50.96 -64.74
CA LEU A 4 2.21 50.27 -64.00
C LEU A 4 1.58 49.12 -63.21
N ALA A 5 1.80 47.88 -63.65
CA ALA A 5 1.42 46.68 -62.92
C ALA A 5 2.55 46.27 -61.96
N LEU A 6 2.35 46.50 -60.67
CA LEU A 6 3.24 46.03 -59.60
C LEU A 6 2.95 44.56 -59.31
N HIS A 7 3.86 43.68 -59.76
CA HIS A 7 3.84 42.26 -59.46
C HIS A 7 4.56 42.02 -58.12
N LEU A 8 3.81 41.90 -57.02
CA LEU A 8 4.37 41.51 -55.73
C LEU A 8 4.49 39.97 -55.67
N PRO A 9 5.66 39.41 -55.33
CA PRO A 9 5.82 37.97 -55.15
C PRO A 9 5.03 37.50 -53.93
N GLN A 10 4.09 36.57 -54.13
CA GLN A 10 3.36 35.91 -53.06
C GLN A 10 4.31 35.02 -52.23
N TYR A 11 4.67 35.48 -51.04
CA TYR A 11 5.47 34.70 -50.09
C TYR A 11 4.60 33.59 -49.49
N ARG A 12 4.72 32.38 -50.03
CA ARG A 12 4.03 31.17 -49.54
C ARG A 12 4.67 30.74 -48.23
N ARG A 13 4.15 31.24 -47.10
CA ARG A 13 4.60 30.89 -45.74
C ARG A 13 4.40 29.38 -45.55
N ARG A 14 5.49 28.60 -45.49
CA ARG A 14 5.42 27.20 -45.05
C ARG A 14 4.99 27.23 -43.58
N GLN A 15 3.79 26.73 -43.31
CA GLN A 15 3.28 26.52 -41.94
C GLN A 15 4.00 25.30 -41.35
N GLY A 16 5.27 25.48 -41.00
CA GLY A 16 5.95 24.59 -40.07
C GLY A 16 5.60 25.03 -38.66
N PHE A 17 5.36 24.07 -37.77
CA PHE A 17 5.27 24.34 -36.34
C PHE A 17 6.49 25.14 -35.91
N GLY A 18 6.27 26.29 -35.27
CA GLY A 18 7.36 27.06 -34.69
C GLY A 18 8.03 26.25 -33.59
N LEU A 19 9.34 26.44 -33.38
CA LEU A 19 10.10 25.74 -32.34
C LEU A 19 9.45 25.90 -30.94
N LEU A 20 8.87 27.07 -30.66
CA LEU A 20 8.14 27.36 -29.43
C LEU A 20 6.84 26.54 -29.30
N GLU A 21 6.14 26.32 -30.41
CA GLU A 21 4.89 25.57 -30.46
C GLU A 21 5.14 24.07 -30.20
N VAL A 22 6.24 23.53 -30.74
CA VAL A 22 6.67 22.16 -30.48
C VAL A 22 7.00 21.94 -29.00
N ILE A 23 7.75 22.87 -28.37
CA ILE A 23 8.07 22.78 -26.94
C ILE A 23 6.80 22.81 -26.08
N LEU A 24 5.84 23.66 -26.43
CA LEU A 24 4.58 23.79 -25.68
C LEU A 24 3.75 22.50 -25.77
N VAL A 25 3.66 21.89 -26.95
CA VAL A 25 2.98 20.59 -27.12
C VAL A 25 3.67 19.49 -26.31
N PHE A 26 5.00 19.42 -26.31
CA PHE A 26 5.73 18.45 -25.49
C PHE A 26 5.49 18.66 -23.99
N ALA A 27 5.51 19.90 -23.50
CA ALA A 27 5.22 20.21 -22.10
C ALA A 27 3.80 19.79 -21.71
N LEU A 28 2.82 19.99 -22.59
CA LEU A 28 1.44 19.57 -22.38
C LEU A 28 1.31 18.04 -22.35
N VAL A 29 1.95 17.33 -23.29
CA VAL A 29 1.92 15.86 -23.34
C VAL A 29 2.60 15.25 -22.11
N ILE A 30 3.75 15.78 -21.69
CA ILE A 30 4.45 15.32 -20.48
C ILE A 30 3.59 15.60 -19.25
N GLY A 31 3.00 16.79 -19.13
CA GLY A 31 2.09 17.13 -18.04
C GLY A 31 0.87 16.21 -17.98
N ALA A 32 0.24 15.93 -19.11
CA ALA A 32 -0.90 15.02 -19.20
C ALA A 32 -0.51 13.58 -18.81
N ALA A 33 0.65 13.09 -19.28
CA ALA A 33 1.15 11.78 -18.91
C ALA A 33 1.40 11.67 -17.40
N ALA A 34 2.04 12.67 -16.78
CA ALA A 34 2.30 12.68 -15.34
C ALA A 34 1.01 12.64 -14.51
N VAL A 35 -0.03 13.40 -14.90
CA VAL A 35 -1.34 13.37 -14.24
C VAL A 35 -1.99 11.98 -14.36
N VAL A 36 -1.94 11.38 -15.56
CA VAL A 36 -2.49 10.04 -15.80
C VAL A 36 -1.77 8.99 -14.96
N PHE A 37 -0.44 9.01 -14.90
CA PHE A 37 0.34 8.09 -14.06
C PHE A 37 0.01 8.25 -12.57
N ALA A 38 -0.11 9.48 -12.06
CA ALA A 38 -0.49 9.71 -10.66
C ALA A 38 -1.90 9.18 -10.33
N VAL A 39 -2.86 9.32 -11.25
CA VAL A 39 -4.22 8.80 -11.08
C VAL A 39 -4.24 7.27 -11.13
N PHE A 40 -3.52 6.63 -12.06
CA PHE A 40 -3.46 5.17 -12.13
C PHE A 40 -2.74 4.54 -10.93
N GLN A 41 -1.60 5.11 -10.51
CA GLN A 41 -0.90 4.62 -9.30
C GLN A 41 -1.78 4.78 -8.06
N SER A 42 -2.47 5.92 -7.91
CA SER A 42 -3.37 6.11 -6.76
C SER A 42 -4.62 5.23 -6.82
N ALA A 43 -5.12 4.89 -8.01
CA ALA A 43 -6.24 3.97 -8.17
C ALA A 43 -5.84 2.51 -7.85
N ASN A 44 -4.69 2.04 -8.32
CA ASN A 44 -4.19 0.69 -8.02
C ASN A 44 -3.89 0.53 -6.53
N ALA A 45 -3.15 1.48 -5.93
CA ALA A 45 -2.89 1.52 -4.49
C ALA A 45 -4.17 1.53 -3.65
N SER A 46 -5.21 2.23 -4.12
CA SER A 46 -6.52 2.23 -3.44
C SER A 46 -7.26 0.90 -3.57
N SER A 47 -7.10 0.20 -4.69
CA SER A 47 -7.70 -1.11 -4.92
C SER A 47 -6.98 -2.19 -4.12
N GLU A 48 -5.65 -2.21 -4.12
CA GLU A 48 -4.82 -3.15 -3.36
C GLU A 48 -5.04 -2.97 -1.86
N GLY A 49 -5.05 -1.71 -1.39
CA GLY A 49 -5.40 -1.38 -0.02
C GLY A 49 -6.79 -1.89 0.38
N SER A 50 -7.81 -1.74 -0.48
CA SER A 50 -9.15 -2.27 -0.19
C SER A 50 -9.17 -3.80 -0.14
N THR A 51 -8.54 -4.45 -1.11
CA THR A 51 -8.49 -5.92 -1.18
C THR A 51 -7.82 -6.50 0.05
N VAL A 52 -6.65 -5.99 0.46
CA VAL A 52 -5.98 -6.49 1.67
C VAL A 52 -6.85 -6.30 2.91
N ASN A 53 -7.62 -5.22 2.99
CA ASN A 53 -8.46 -4.97 4.15
C ASN A 53 -9.57 -6.01 4.28
N ASP A 54 -10.23 -6.37 3.18
CA ASP A 54 -11.29 -7.37 3.15
C ASP A 54 -10.73 -8.77 3.44
N GLU A 55 -9.58 -9.09 2.86
CA GLU A 55 -8.83 -10.33 3.08
C GLU A 55 -8.45 -10.50 4.56
N ILE A 56 -7.86 -9.48 5.17
CA ILE A 56 -7.42 -9.51 6.57
C ILE A 56 -8.60 -9.48 7.54
N SER A 57 -9.65 -8.73 7.25
CA SER A 57 -10.90 -8.78 8.02
C SER A 57 -11.47 -10.21 8.05
N THR A 58 -11.43 -10.91 6.91
CA THR A 58 -11.86 -12.31 6.82
C THR A 58 -10.95 -13.22 7.65
N VAL A 59 -9.62 -13.08 7.53
CA VAL A 59 -8.65 -13.86 8.31
C VAL A 59 -8.85 -13.66 9.81
N VAL A 60 -9.03 -12.42 10.27
CA VAL A 60 -9.27 -12.10 11.69
C VAL A 60 -10.58 -12.71 12.18
N ALA A 61 -11.65 -12.66 11.38
CA ALA A 61 -12.91 -13.30 11.72
C ALA A 61 -12.75 -14.83 11.83
N SER A 62 -12.04 -15.46 10.89
CA SER A 62 -11.71 -16.89 10.95
C SER A 62 -10.86 -17.24 12.16
N LEU A 63 -9.84 -16.44 12.49
CA LEU A 63 -8.98 -16.63 13.66
C LEU A 63 -9.78 -16.60 14.96
N ARG A 64 -10.62 -15.57 15.14
CA ARG A 64 -11.45 -15.41 16.34
C ARG A 64 -12.46 -16.54 16.54
N THR A 65 -12.93 -17.14 15.45
CA THR A 65 -13.88 -18.28 15.49
C THR A 65 -13.18 -19.65 15.47
N SER A 66 -11.86 -19.68 15.30
CA SER A 66 -11.07 -20.91 15.32
C SER A 66 -11.01 -21.54 16.72
N PRO A 67 -10.56 -22.80 16.86
CA PRO A 67 -10.35 -23.42 18.16
C PRO A 67 -9.43 -22.61 19.09
N TRP A 68 -8.43 -21.91 18.55
CA TRP A 68 -7.50 -21.06 19.31
C TRP A 68 -8.16 -19.76 19.77
N GLY A 69 -8.92 -19.12 18.88
CA GLY A 69 -9.66 -17.89 19.21
C GLY A 69 -10.75 -18.13 20.25
N MET A 70 -11.51 -19.21 20.10
CA MET A 70 -12.54 -19.61 21.07
C MET A 70 -11.95 -20.02 22.43
N ALA A 71 -10.72 -20.56 22.44
CA ALA A 71 -9.99 -20.88 23.67
C ALA A 71 -9.26 -19.67 24.27
N HIS A 72 -9.23 -18.53 23.57
CA HIS A 72 -8.39 -17.37 23.86
C HIS A 72 -6.93 -17.76 24.12
N ASN A 73 -6.39 -18.68 23.32
CA ASN A 73 -5.03 -19.17 23.46
C ASN A 73 -4.49 -19.65 22.11
N TYR A 74 -3.54 -18.90 21.58
CA TYR A 74 -2.89 -19.15 20.30
C TYR A 74 -1.57 -19.90 20.43
N ALA A 75 -1.07 -20.18 21.64
CA ALA A 75 0.28 -20.75 21.85
C ALA A 75 0.58 -22.05 21.08
N SER A 76 -0.45 -22.85 20.77
CA SER A 76 -0.33 -24.11 20.03
C SER A 76 -0.65 -23.99 18.54
N MET A 77 -0.88 -22.77 18.05
CA MET A 77 -1.22 -22.53 16.65
C MET A 77 0.01 -22.76 15.77
N PRO A 78 -0.08 -23.62 14.75
CA PRO A 78 1.02 -23.83 13.82
C PRO A 78 1.19 -22.62 12.91
N THR A 79 2.41 -22.35 12.45
CA THR A 79 2.72 -21.21 11.58
C THR A 79 2.06 -21.31 10.19
N ASP A 80 1.63 -22.50 9.78
CA ASP A 80 0.91 -22.75 8.53
C ASP A 80 -0.63 -22.79 8.72
N ALA A 81 -1.14 -22.41 9.89
CA ALA A 81 -2.57 -22.50 10.25
C ALA A 81 -3.49 -21.78 9.25
N LEU A 82 -3.02 -20.70 8.61
CA LEU A 82 -3.78 -20.02 7.57
C LEU A 82 -4.22 -20.95 6.45
N VAL A 83 -3.36 -21.90 6.10
CA VAL A 83 -3.56 -22.85 5.00
C VAL A 83 -4.16 -24.14 5.54
N THR A 84 -3.54 -24.74 6.56
CA THR A 84 -3.90 -26.09 7.05
C THR A 84 -5.22 -26.11 7.80
N ALA A 85 -5.58 -25.02 8.49
CA ALA A 85 -6.86 -24.86 9.17
C ALA A 85 -7.87 -24.02 8.36
N HIS A 86 -7.57 -23.72 7.09
CA HIS A 86 -8.44 -22.94 6.19
C HIS A 86 -8.91 -21.60 6.77
N LEU A 87 -8.03 -20.91 7.50
CA LEU A 87 -8.37 -19.61 8.10
C LEU A 87 -8.32 -18.47 7.07
N ALA A 88 -7.47 -18.61 6.05
CA ALA A 88 -7.45 -17.69 4.91
C ALA A 88 -8.42 -18.17 3.81
N PRO A 89 -9.14 -17.25 3.14
CA PRO A 89 -9.98 -17.60 2.01
C PRO A 89 -9.16 -18.22 0.87
N PRO A 90 -9.73 -19.15 0.07
CA PRO A 90 -9.01 -19.82 -1.01
C PRO A 90 -8.40 -18.88 -2.05
N SER A 91 -8.97 -17.69 -2.23
CA SER A 91 -8.45 -16.66 -3.13
C SER A 91 -7.08 -16.10 -2.71
N MET A 92 -6.74 -16.19 -1.42
CA MET A 92 -5.43 -15.79 -0.90
C MET A 92 -4.39 -16.90 -1.01
N ILE A 93 -4.79 -18.15 -1.27
CA ILE A 93 -3.84 -19.26 -1.24
C ILE A 93 -3.15 -19.40 -2.60
N GLN A 94 -1.85 -19.11 -2.62
CA GLN A 94 -0.99 -19.21 -3.80
C GLN A 94 0.22 -20.08 -3.48
N ASN A 95 0.45 -21.13 -4.28
CA ASN A 95 1.55 -22.08 -4.07
C ASN A 95 1.62 -22.70 -2.66
N GLY A 96 0.49 -22.78 -1.96
CA GLY A 96 0.42 -23.32 -0.60
C GLY A 96 0.73 -22.30 0.50
N GLU A 97 0.80 -21.01 0.18
CA GLU A 97 1.00 -19.91 1.13
C GLU A 97 -0.17 -18.93 1.06
N ALA A 98 -0.45 -18.25 2.17
CA ALA A 98 -1.42 -17.16 2.20
C ALA A 98 -0.73 -15.87 1.73
N VAL A 99 -1.22 -15.29 0.64
CA VAL A 99 -0.62 -14.16 -0.05
C VAL A 99 -1.67 -13.06 -0.25
N THR A 100 -1.28 -11.84 0.07
CA THR A 100 -2.03 -10.59 -0.14
C THR A 100 -1.41 -9.81 -1.30
N PRO A 101 -2.01 -8.69 -1.75
CA PRO A 101 -1.35 -7.78 -2.70
C PRO A 101 0.04 -7.30 -2.23
N TYR A 102 0.29 -7.24 -0.92
CA TYR A 102 1.58 -6.86 -0.33
C TYR A 102 2.46 -8.07 0.02
N GLY A 103 2.21 -9.22 -0.62
CA GLY A 103 3.01 -10.43 -0.46
C GLY A 103 2.50 -11.40 0.60
N PRO A 104 3.33 -12.39 0.97
CA PRO A 104 2.93 -13.45 1.88
C PRO A 104 2.69 -12.89 3.29
N ILE A 105 1.69 -13.45 3.96
CA ILE A 105 1.38 -13.17 5.35
C ILE A 105 1.58 -14.41 6.21
N LEU A 106 1.94 -14.18 7.46
CA LEU A 106 2.04 -15.21 8.47
C LEU A 106 1.19 -14.81 9.67
N VAL A 107 0.64 -15.81 10.34
CA VAL A 107 -0.01 -15.61 11.64
C VAL A 107 0.69 -16.50 12.64
N ALA A 108 1.04 -15.91 13.78
CA ALA A 108 1.65 -16.63 14.87
C ALA A 108 1.00 -16.21 16.22
N PRO A 109 1.37 -16.88 17.32
CA PRO A 109 1.05 -16.40 18.65
C PRO A 109 1.93 -15.18 18.96
N TRP A 110 1.34 -14.15 19.55
CA TRP A 110 2.11 -12.98 19.94
C TRP A 110 3.12 -13.32 21.03
N TYR A 111 4.37 -12.87 20.87
CA TYR A 111 5.47 -13.28 21.74
C TYR A 111 5.32 -12.85 23.21
N ASN A 112 4.57 -11.77 23.48
CA ASN A 112 4.36 -11.25 24.83
C ASN A 112 3.16 -11.87 25.55
N ASP A 113 2.14 -12.32 24.81
CA ASP A 113 0.92 -12.87 25.40
C ASP A 113 0.33 -13.94 24.48
N ALA A 114 0.32 -15.19 24.96
CA ALA A 114 -0.25 -16.34 24.25
C ALA A 114 -1.75 -16.20 23.94
N ARG A 115 -2.45 -15.27 24.59
CA ARG A 115 -3.87 -14.98 24.32
C ARG A 115 -4.07 -14.07 23.12
N GLN A 116 -2.97 -13.53 22.58
CA GLN A 116 -2.96 -12.68 21.41
C GLN A 116 -2.32 -13.40 20.23
N PHE A 117 -2.71 -12.99 19.03
CA PHE A 117 -2.09 -13.37 17.78
C PHE A 117 -1.45 -12.15 17.13
N ASP A 118 -0.48 -12.40 16.25
CA ASP A 118 0.08 -11.41 15.35
C ASP A 118 -0.12 -11.82 13.90
N ILE A 119 -0.43 -10.85 13.04
CA ILE A 119 -0.42 -11.00 11.58
C ILE A 119 0.72 -10.16 11.03
N ASN A 120 1.71 -10.80 10.43
CA ASN A 120 2.92 -10.15 9.93
C ASN A 120 2.83 -9.84 8.42
N PHE A 121 3.27 -8.62 8.05
CA PHE A 121 3.43 -8.11 6.68
C PHE A 121 4.84 -7.59 6.51
N ASN A 122 5.44 -7.72 5.32
CA ASN A 122 6.82 -7.27 5.08
C ASN A 122 7.02 -6.37 3.85
N HIS A 123 6.00 -6.14 3.01
CA HIS A 123 6.16 -5.43 1.74
C HIS A 123 5.08 -4.37 1.50
N ILE A 124 4.62 -3.70 2.55
CA ILE A 124 3.75 -2.54 2.37
C ILE A 124 4.64 -1.36 1.94
N PRO A 125 4.36 -0.68 0.82
CA PRO A 125 5.19 0.45 0.35
C PRO A 125 5.33 1.51 1.44
N ASP A 126 6.55 1.97 1.72
CA ASP A 126 6.85 2.95 2.78
C ASP A 126 6.56 4.41 2.38
N MET A 127 6.58 4.67 1.08
CA MET A 127 6.36 5.99 0.49
C MET A 127 5.01 6.09 -0.22
N GLY A 128 4.28 7.15 0.12
CA GLY A 128 3.00 7.50 -0.49
C GLY A 128 1.84 7.40 0.50
N GLY A 129 0.70 7.99 0.13
CA GLY A 129 -0.50 7.96 0.98
C GLY A 129 -1.09 6.56 1.21
N GLU A 130 -0.54 5.53 0.59
CA GLU A 130 -0.99 4.13 0.68
C GLU A 130 -0.70 3.52 2.05
N CYS A 131 0.56 3.57 2.53
CA CYS A 131 0.92 3.08 3.86
C CYS A 131 0.01 3.64 4.94
N SER A 132 -0.19 4.98 4.94
CA SER A 132 -1.05 5.63 5.94
C SER A 132 -2.51 5.20 5.84
N LYS A 133 -3.03 4.95 4.63
CA LYS A 133 -4.41 4.46 4.42
C LYS A 133 -4.57 3.02 4.89
N VAL A 134 -3.61 2.15 4.57
CA VAL A 134 -3.63 0.74 4.98
C VAL A 134 -3.57 0.64 6.51
N VAL A 135 -2.60 1.32 7.14
CA VAL A 135 -2.49 1.36 8.61
C VAL A 135 -3.75 1.92 9.27
N ALA A 136 -4.30 3.02 8.72
CA ALA A 136 -5.53 3.61 9.24
C ALA A 136 -6.71 2.65 9.14
N SER A 137 -6.80 1.88 8.06
CA SER A 137 -7.85 0.88 7.88
C SER A 137 -7.69 -0.29 8.85
N PHE A 138 -6.49 -0.81 9.04
CA PHE A 138 -6.22 -1.81 10.07
C PHE A 138 -6.58 -1.30 11.47
N GLY A 139 -6.24 -0.05 11.79
CA GLY A 139 -6.62 0.57 13.06
C GLY A 139 -8.14 0.62 13.31
N ALA A 140 -8.96 0.56 12.25
CA ALA A 140 -10.41 0.48 12.36
C ALA A 140 -10.95 -0.94 12.59
N MET A 141 -10.13 -1.98 12.45
CA MET A 141 -10.53 -3.40 12.62
C MET A 141 -10.53 -3.88 14.08
N GLY A 142 -10.12 -3.02 15.02
CA GLY A 142 -10.13 -3.33 16.45
C GLY A 142 -8.99 -4.25 16.88
N PHE A 143 -7.79 -4.06 16.30
CA PHE A 143 -6.55 -4.60 16.84
C PHE A 143 -6.18 -3.89 18.14
N ASP A 144 -5.52 -4.63 19.04
CA ASP A 144 -5.01 -4.12 20.32
C ASP A 144 -3.82 -3.18 20.10
N ASP A 145 -2.98 -3.51 19.12
CA ASP A 145 -1.86 -2.68 18.68
C ASP A 145 -1.51 -2.96 17.21
N ILE A 146 -0.83 -2.00 16.60
CA ILE A 146 -0.17 -2.16 15.30
C ILE A 146 1.27 -1.72 15.50
N LEU A 147 2.21 -2.63 15.29
CA LEU A 147 3.63 -2.32 15.28
C LEU A 147 4.08 -2.15 13.84
N VAL A 148 4.82 -1.08 13.57
CA VAL A 148 5.39 -0.81 12.25
C VAL A 148 6.90 -0.70 12.39
N ALA A 149 7.61 -1.34 11.49
CA ALA A 149 9.07 -1.29 11.35
C ALA A 149 9.44 -1.09 9.89
N GLY A 150 10.67 -0.66 9.61
CA GLY A 150 11.21 -0.89 8.27
C GLY A 150 11.52 -2.39 8.07
N SER A 151 11.63 -2.82 6.82
CA SER A 151 11.93 -4.22 6.49
C SER A 151 13.40 -4.62 6.68
N GLY A 152 14.26 -3.67 7.07
CA GLY A 152 15.68 -3.93 7.29
C GLY A 152 15.97 -4.66 8.61
N PRO A 153 17.05 -5.47 8.68
CA PRO A 153 17.40 -6.22 9.89
C PRO A 153 17.86 -5.34 11.07
N SER A 154 18.11 -4.05 10.83
CA SER A 154 18.48 -3.06 11.84
C SER A 154 17.31 -2.18 12.29
N ASP A 155 16.17 -2.29 11.64
CA ASP A 155 15.05 -1.39 11.87
C ASP A 155 14.30 -1.85 13.13
N THR A 156 14.34 -1.01 14.16
CA THR A 156 13.59 -1.26 15.39
C THR A 156 12.23 -0.60 15.26
N GLY A 157 11.21 -1.41 15.01
CA GLY A 157 9.83 -0.95 14.91
C GLY A 157 9.26 -0.39 16.20
N GLY A 158 8.05 0.15 16.11
CA GLY A 158 7.31 0.63 17.26
C GLY A 158 5.81 0.66 17.03
N SER A 159 5.08 0.64 18.15
CA SER A 159 3.63 0.82 18.16
C SER A 159 3.23 2.17 17.56
N VAL A 160 2.30 2.15 16.61
CA VAL A 160 1.63 3.37 16.11
C VAL A 160 0.41 3.75 16.95
N TYR A 161 0.22 3.14 18.11
CA TYR A 161 -0.83 3.50 19.05
C TYR A 161 -0.29 4.42 20.15
N THR A 162 -1.14 5.31 20.63
CA THR A 162 -0.91 6.15 21.80
C THR A 162 -2.17 6.10 22.66
N ASN A 163 -2.05 5.67 23.92
CA ASN A 163 -3.18 5.50 24.84
C ASN A 163 -4.31 4.62 24.26
N GLY A 164 -3.96 3.52 23.59
CA GLY A 164 -4.92 2.56 23.01
C GLY A 164 -5.68 3.09 21.79
N LYS A 165 -5.19 4.15 21.14
CA LYS A 165 -5.76 4.69 19.91
C LYS A 165 -4.69 4.85 18.86
N LEU A 166 -5.07 4.66 17.60
CA LEU A 166 -4.18 4.92 16.47
C LEU A 166 -3.71 6.39 16.48
N ASP A 167 -2.40 6.57 16.46
CA ASP A 167 -1.73 7.87 16.45
C ASP A 167 -1.19 8.18 15.05
N MET A 168 -1.94 9.00 14.31
CA MET A 168 -1.58 9.35 12.93
C MET A 168 -0.24 10.07 12.80
N SER A 169 0.29 10.66 13.88
CA SER A 169 1.65 11.24 13.85
C SER A 169 2.73 10.16 13.79
N LYS A 170 2.54 9.06 14.52
CA LYS A 170 3.42 7.88 14.46
C LYS A 170 3.25 7.12 13.15
N VAL A 171 2.03 7.02 12.64
CA VAL A 171 1.78 6.46 11.29
C VAL A 171 2.53 7.26 10.23
N ALA A 172 2.41 8.59 10.25
CA ALA A 172 3.11 9.47 9.31
C ALA A 172 4.63 9.38 9.43
N HIS A 173 5.15 9.14 10.63
CA HIS A 173 6.58 8.90 10.85
C HIS A 173 7.05 7.68 10.04
N TRP A 174 6.42 6.51 10.22
CA TRP A 174 6.81 5.30 9.50
C TRP A 174 6.49 5.34 8.01
N CYS A 175 5.35 5.91 7.62
CA CYS A 175 4.88 6.01 6.23
C CYS A 175 5.47 7.20 5.44
N SER A 176 6.59 7.78 5.91
CA SER A 176 7.25 8.89 5.22
C SER A 176 8.33 8.42 4.23
N GLY A 177 8.75 7.15 4.31
CA GLY A 177 9.91 6.60 3.61
C GLY A 177 11.26 7.20 4.03
N LEU A 178 11.28 7.96 5.14
CA LEU A 178 12.50 8.57 5.68
C LEU A 178 13.07 7.79 6.86
N ASN A 179 12.33 6.81 7.39
CA ASN A 179 12.64 6.09 8.63
C ASN A 179 12.79 4.58 8.40
N THR A 180 12.97 4.18 7.15
CA THR A 180 13.10 2.80 6.67
C THR A 180 14.40 2.68 5.88
N SER A 181 15.12 1.56 6.03
CA SER A 181 16.31 1.33 5.20
C SER A 181 15.96 0.87 3.77
N ASP A 182 14.74 0.39 3.58
CA ASP A 182 14.19 -0.14 2.32
C ASP A 182 12.93 0.62 1.92
N ALA A 183 12.51 0.48 0.66
CA ALA A 183 11.28 1.05 0.11
C ALA A 183 9.99 0.33 0.58
N SER A 184 9.99 -0.21 1.79
CA SER A 184 8.88 -0.93 2.39
C SER A 184 8.91 -0.90 3.91
N VAL A 185 7.73 -0.96 4.51
CA VAL A 185 7.54 -1.20 5.94
C VAL A 185 7.01 -2.61 6.18
N GLY A 186 7.51 -3.21 7.26
CA GLY A 186 6.88 -4.36 7.88
C GLY A 186 5.84 -3.92 8.92
N MET A 187 4.83 -4.74 9.13
CA MET A 187 3.79 -4.49 10.12
C MET A 187 3.40 -5.76 10.85
N ASP A 188 3.18 -5.65 12.16
CA ASP A 188 2.57 -6.68 12.98
C ASP A 188 1.23 -6.17 13.50
N LEU A 189 0.14 -6.85 13.14
CA LEU A 189 -1.20 -6.56 13.64
C LEU A 189 -1.48 -7.45 14.84
N VAL A 190 -1.57 -6.86 16.04
CA VAL A 190 -1.72 -7.62 17.29
C VAL A 190 -3.18 -7.58 17.73
N GLY A 191 -3.78 -8.75 17.97
CA GLY A 191 -5.16 -8.84 18.41
C GLY A 191 -5.46 -10.07 19.25
N HIS A 192 -6.69 -10.14 19.76
CA HIS A 192 -7.25 -11.27 20.50
C HIS A 192 -8.41 -11.93 19.75
#